data_AF-A0A8T6TQQ0-F1
#
_entry.id   AF-A0A8T6TQQ0-F1
#
_cell.length_a   1.000
_cell.length_b   1.000
_cell.length_c   1.000
_cell.angle_alpha   90.00
_cell.angle_beta   90.00
_cell.angle_gamma   90.00
#
_symmetry.space_group_name_H-M   'P 1'
#
loop_
_entity.id
_entity.type
_entity.pdbx_description
1 polymer ?
#
loop_
_entity_poly.entity_id
_entity_poly.type
_entity_poly.pdbx_seq_one_letter_code
_entity_poly.pdbx_strand_id
1 'polypeptide(L)'
;SFNLTEENVLTFWGPANWSGSAVYRVMARDSSNLTYWTNPFNVTVAAVEDPPLIHGLEDYYVVYFGIERRVAIVIEDNDSDLGEITITTDNNRVWGDV
;
A
#
# COMPACT_ATOMS: atom_id res chain seq x y z
N SER A 1 -3.96 -9.84 -18.85
CA SER A 1 -3.93 -10.16 -20.29
C SER A 1 -3.22 -9.06 -21.05
N PHE A 2 -2.13 -9.36 -21.74
CA PHE A 2 -1.36 -8.37 -22.51
C PHE A 2 -1.97 -8.17 -23.90
N ASN A 3 -1.91 -6.95 -24.43
CA ASN A 3 -2.15 -6.65 -25.84
C ASN A 3 -0.85 -6.13 -26.45
N LEU A 4 -0.42 -6.72 -27.57
CA LEU A 4 0.59 -6.14 -28.46
C LEU A 4 -0.13 -5.14 -29.36
N THR A 5 0.18 -3.86 -29.25
CA THR A 5 -0.33 -2.84 -30.18
C THR A 5 0.54 -2.79 -31.43
N GLU A 6 0.01 -2.19 -32.51
CA GLU A 6 0.59 -2.15 -33.87
C GLU A 6 1.99 -1.52 -33.98
N GLU A 7 2.58 -1.04 -32.88
CA GLU A 7 3.89 -0.35 -32.82
C GLU A 7 5.01 -1.12 -32.10
N ASN A 8 4.90 -2.45 -31.93
CA ASN A 8 5.87 -3.26 -31.14
C ASN A 8 6.00 -2.83 -29.66
N VAL A 9 4.93 -2.27 -29.09
CA VAL A 9 4.90 -1.85 -27.68
C VAL A 9 4.27 -2.95 -26.83
N LEU A 10 4.96 -3.33 -25.75
CA LEU A 10 4.43 -4.22 -24.72
C LEU A 10 3.92 -3.38 -23.55
N THR A 11 2.62 -3.44 -23.30
CA THR A 11 1.99 -2.71 -22.18
C THR A 11 1.68 -3.68 -21.03
N PHE A 12 2.09 -3.29 -19.83
CA PHE A 12 1.80 -4.00 -18.58
C PHE A 12 0.72 -3.25 -17.82
N TRP A 13 -0.21 -3.98 -17.19
CA TRP A 13 -1.21 -3.42 -16.30
C TRP A 13 -1.35 -4.29 -15.06
N GLY A 14 -1.66 -3.65 -13.93
CA GLY A 14 -2.01 -4.29 -12.67
C GLY A 14 -3.26 -3.64 -12.08
N PRO A 15 -3.82 -4.23 -11.01
CA PRO A 15 -4.80 -3.54 -10.16
C PRO A 15 -4.27 -2.17 -9.70
N ALA A 16 -5.17 -1.26 -9.32
CA ALA A 16 -4.75 -0.03 -8.64
C ALA A 16 -3.90 -0.38 -7.41
N ASN A 17 -2.82 0.39 -7.18
CA ASN A 17 -1.87 0.22 -6.08
C ASN A 17 -1.07 -1.10 -6.10
N TRP A 18 -0.97 -1.79 -7.23
CA TRP A 18 -0.13 -2.98 -7.33
C TRP A 18 1.36 -2.62 -7.36
N SER A 19 2.13 -3.22 -6.45
CA SER A 19 3.59 -3.23 -6.44
C SER A 19 4.11 -4.67 -6.48
N GLY A 20 5.33 -4.87 -6.98
CA GLY A 20 5.95 -6.19 -7.01
C GLY A 20 6.77 -6.49 -8.26
N SER A 21 7.11 -7.77 -8.44
CA SER A 21 7.95 -8.27 -9.54
C SER A 21 7.24 -9.38 -10.31
N ALA A 22 7.42 -9.37 -11.63
CA ALA A 22 6.97 -10.45 -12.51
C ALA A 22 8.01 -10.76 -13.59
N VAL A 23 8.14 -12.04 -13.94
CA VAL A 23 9.04 -12.54 -14.98
C VAL A 23 8.26 -12.73 -16.27
N TYR A 24 8.74 -12.16 -17.36
CA TYR A 24 8.10 -12.24 -18.68
C TYR A 24 9.03 -12.84 -19.75
N ARG A 25 8.40 -13.42 -20.77
CA ARG A 25 9.04 -13.84 -22.03
C ARG A 25 8.15 -13.42 -23.19
N VAL A 26 8.76 -12.98 -24.28
CA VAL A 26 8.07 -12.63 -25.51
C VAL A 26 8.36 -13.68 -26.57
N MET A 27 7.34 -14.09 -27.32
CA MET A 27 7.48 -14.93 -28.50
C MET A 27 7.27 -14.07 -29.74
N ALA A 28 8.25 -14.09 -30.64
CA ALA A 28 8.11 -13.56 -31.99
C ALA A 28 7.87 -14.73 -32.95
N ARG A 29 7.00 -14.53 -33.95
CA ARG A 29 6.77 -15.47 -35.05
C ARG A 29 6.89 -14.73 -36.37
N ASP A 30 7.67 -15.26 -37.30
CA ASP A 30 7.81 -14.69 -38.64
C ASP A 30 6.73 -15.17 -39.61
N SER A 31 6.72 -14.61 -40.83
CA SER A 31 5.78 -15.01 -41.90
C SER A 31 5.98 -16.45 -42.37
N SER A 32 7.14 -17.05 -42.09
CA SER A 32 7.48 -18.44 -42.42
C SER A 32 7.09 -19.41 -41.30
N ASN A 33 6.35 -18.95 -40.29
CA ASN A 33 5.92 -19.69 -39.11
C ASN A 33 7.04 -20.12 -38.16
N LEU A 34 8.26 -19.60 -38.31
CA LEU A 34 9.34 -19.83 -37.35
C LEU A 34 9.11 -19.00 -36.10
N THR A 35 9.41 -19.57 -34.93
CA THR A 35 9.21 -18.91 -33.64
C THR A 35 10.54 -18.73 -32.92
N TYR A 36 10.65 -17.60 -32.21
CA TYR A 36 11.77 -17.31 -31.33
C TYR A 36 11.23 -16.77 -30.00
N TRP A 37 11.82 -17.24 -28.89
CA TRP A 37 11.51 -16.76 -27.55
C TRP A 37 12.66 -15.91 -27.03
N THR A 38 12.34 -14.76 -26.45
CA THR A 38 13.33 -13.97 -25.72
C THR A 38 13.77 -14.69 -24.44
N ASN A 39 14.96 -14.33 -23.95
CA ASN A 39 15.33 -14.66 -22.58
C ASN A 39 14.28 -14.07 -21.61
N PRO A 40 14.07 -14.73 -20.45
CA PRO A 40 13.26 -14.15 -19.39
C PRO A 40 13.82 -12.79 -18.97
N PHE A 41 12.93 -11.83 -18.76
CA PHE A 41 13.27 -10.54 -18.18
C PHE A 41 12.34 -10.21 -17.03
N ASN A 42 12.86 -9.49 -16.04
CA ASN A 42 12.10 -9.04 -14.88
C ASN A 42 11.49 -7.66 -15.15
N VAL A 43 10.24 -7.50 -14.73
CA VAL A 43 9.58 -6.20 -14.63
C VAL A 43 9.23 -5.99 -13.17
N THR A 44 9.70 -4.87 -12.61
CA THR A 44 9.48 -4.49 -11.23
C THR A 44 8.71 -3.18 -11.19
N VAL A 45 7.60 -3.17 -10.45
CA VAL A 45 6.88 -1.95 -10.08
C VAL A 45 7.20 -1.68 -8.62
N ALA A 46 7.87 -0.56 -8.36
CA ALA A 46 8.17 -0.13 -7.00
C ALA A 46 6.86 0.23 -6.27
N ALA A 47 6.78 -0.11 -4.99
CA ALA A 47 5.76 0.46 -4.12
C ALA A 47 5.96 1.99 -4.04
N VAL A 48 4.87 2.72 -3.91
CA VAL A 48 4.92 4.18 -3.70
C VAL A 48 4.69 4.37 -2.23
N GLU A 49 5.76 4.62 -1.46
CA GLU A 49 5.67 4.84 -0.02
C GLU A 49 4.61 5.89 0.34
N ASP A 50 3.49 5.44 0.90
CA ASP A 50 2.47 6.31 1.49
C ASP A 50 2.64 6.44 3.02
N PRO A 51 2.22 7.59 3.63
CA PRO A 51 2.22 7.71 5.08
C PRO A 51 1.15 6.80 5.72
N PRO A 52 1.39 6.31 6.95
CA PRO A 52 0.38 5.53 7.66
C PRO A 52 -0.90 6.33 7.90
N LEU A 53 -2.04 5.64 7.85
CA LEU A 53 -3.37 6.18 8.09
C LEU A 53 -3.84 5.86 9.52
N ILE A 54 -4.53 6.82 10.14
CA ILE A 54 -5.12 6.67 11.48
C ILE A 54 -6.64 6.76 11.38
N HIS A 55 -7.33 5.78 11.96
CA HIS A 55 -8.79 5.69 12.02
C HIS A 55 -9.28 5.55 13.47
N GLY A 56 -10.55 5.88 13.71
CA GLY A 56 -11.20 5.65 15.02
C GLY A 56 -11.01 6.79 16.05
N LEU A 57 -10.39 7.89 15.63
CA LEU A 57 -10.34 9.12 16.42
C LEU A 57 -11.58 9.98 16.11
N GLU A 58 -12.56 9.91 17.02
CA GLU A 58 -13.71 10.82 17.01
C GLU A 58 -13.58 11.84 18.13
N ASP A 59 -14.17 13.02 17.93
CA ASP A 59 -14.30 14.01 18.97
C ASP A 59 -15.22 13.50 20.08
N TYR A 60 -14.70 13.47 21.31
CA TYR A 60 -15.47 13.05 22.48
C TYR A 60 -15.60 14.15 23.51
N TYR A 61 -16.84 14.43 23.89
CA TYR A 61 -17.16 15.29 25.01
C TYR A 61 -17.38 14.41 26.25
N VAL A 62 -16.42 14.45 27.17
CA VAL A 62 -16.58 13.80 28.48
C VAL A 62 -17.09 14.83 29.46
N VAL A 63 -18.34 14.68 29.89
CA VAL A 63 -18.83 15.39 31.07
C VAL A 63 -18.22 14.69 32.28
N TYR A 64 -17.51 15.45 33.12
CA TYR A 64 -16.73 14.94 34.25
C TYR A 64 -17.63 14.18 35.24
N PHE A 65 -17.74 12.86 35.05
CA PHE A 65 -18.43 11.95 35.97
C PHE A 65 -17.61 10.68 36.26
N GLY A 66 -16.29 10.73 36.05
CA GLY A 66 -15.37 9.64 36.42
C GLY A 66 -15.53 8.36 35.60
N ILE A 67 -16.20 8.41 34.44
CA ILE A 67 -16.34 7.26 33.55
C ILE A 67 -15.10 7.15 32.67
N GLU A 68 -14.39 6.03 32.78
CA GLU A 68 -13.33 5.69 31.82
C GLU A 68 -13.95 5.30 30.48
N ARG A 69 -13.49 5.94 29.41
CA ARG A 69 -13.86 5.58 28.05
C ARG A 69 -12.66 5.05 27.31
N ARG A 70 -12.81 3.86 26.72
CA ARG A 70 -11.81 3.28 25.82
C ARG A 70 -12.08 3.76 24.40
N VAL A 71 -11.03 4.23 23.73
CA VAL A 71 -11.06 4.58 22.30
C VAL A 71 -10.24 3.54 21.57
N ALA A 72 -10.86 2.87 20.61
CA ALA A 72 -10.16 1.97 19.71
C ALA A 72 -9.62 2.79 18.53
N ILE A 73 -8.33 2.66 18.26
CA ILE A 73 -7.65 3.30 17.14
C ILE A 73 -7.11 2.17 16.25
N VAL A 74 -7.20 2.36 14.95
CA VAL A 74 -6.58 1.49 13.95
C VAL A 74 -5.56 2.33 13.19
N ILE A 75 -4.34 1.79 13.08
CA ILE A 75 -3.27 2.37 12.27
C ILE A 75 -2.96 1.36 11.18
N GLU A 76 -2.98 1.81 9.92
CA GLU A 76 -2.73 0.98 8.75
C GLU A 76 -1.65 1.63 7.89
N ASP A 77 -0.77 0.80 7.35
CA ASP A 77 0.26 1.16 6.38
C ASP A 77 0.23 0.03 5.33
N ASN A 78 0.04 0.40 4.06
CA ASN A 78 -0.19 -0.57 2.99
C ASN A 78 1.12 -0.99 2.30
N ASP A 79 2.22 -0.29 2.56
CA ASP A 79 3.50 -0.52 1.91
C ASP A 79 4.52 -1.18 2.85
N SER A 80 4.48 -0.87 4.15
CA SER A 80 5.44 -1.34 5.14
C SER A 80 4.80 -1.75 6.47
N ASP A 81 5.43 -2.71 7.16
CA ASP A 81 5.04 -3.06 8.53
C ASP A 81 5.30 -1.87 9.48
N LEU A 82 4.39 -1.64 10.43
CA LEU A 82 4.56 -0.61 11.45
C LEU A 82 5.74 -0.94 12.37
N GLY A 83 6.74 -0.05 12.43
CA GLY A 83 7.92 -0.22 13.27
C GLY A 83 7.70 0.24 14.72
N GLU A 84 7.54 1.55 14.92
CA GLU A 84 7.34 2.16 16.23
C GLU A 84 6.08 3.05 16.21
N ILE A 85 5.25 2.93 17.25
CA ILE A 85 4.07 3.77 17.46
C ILE A 85 4.31 4.64 18.70
N THR A 86 4.48 5.94 18.52
CA THR A 86 4.58 6.91 19.62
C THR A 86 3.28 7.71 19.71
N ILE A 87 2.59 7.64 20.85
CA ILE A 87 1.42 8.48 21.13
C ILE A 87 1.84 9.58 22.11
N THR A 88 1.63 10.83 21.71
CA THR A 88 1.85 12.00 22.57
C THR A 88 0.55 12.74 22.77
N THR A 89 0.32 13.23 23.99
CA THR A 89 -0.80 14.12 24.32
C THR A 89 -0.25 15.47 24.74
N ASP A 90 -0.95 16.54 24.40
CA ASP A 90 -0.58 17.92 24.73
C ASP A 90 -0.93 18.30 26.18
N ASN A 91 -1.73 17.48 26.86
CA ASN A 91 -2.20 17.70 28.21
C ASN A 91 -1.65 16.66 29.20
N ASN A 92 -0.70 17.08 30.04
CA ASN A 92 -0.41 16.41 31.30
C ASN A 92 -1.58 16.67 32.28
N ARG A 93 -2.64 15.86 32.20
CA ARG A 93 -3.71 15.93 33.20
C ARG A 93 -3.25 15.23 34.47
N VAL A 94 -2.59 15.98 35.34
CA VAL A 94 -2.44 15.62 36.75
C VAL A 94 -3.84 15.60 37.34
N TRP A 95 -4.30 14.43 37.78
CA TRP A 95 -5.48 14.30 38.64
C TRP A 95 -5.10 14.87 40.01
N GLY A 96 -5.09 16.19 40.11
CA GLY A 96 -4.93 16.91 41.37
C GLY A 96 -6.22 16.79 42.17
N ASP A 97 -6.11 16.05 43.27
CA ASP A 97 -6.89 16.19 44.51
C ASP A 97 -8.41 16.23 44.39
N VAL A 98 -9.04 15.06 44.54
CA VAL A 98 -10.36 14.90 45.17
C VAL A 98 -10.28 13.75 46.16
#